data_AF-A0A3C0UBT9-F1
#
_entry.id   AF-A0A3C0UBT9-F1
#
_cell.length_a   1.000
_cell.length_b   1.000
_cell.length_c   1.000
_cell.angle_alpha   90.00
_cell.angle_beta   90.00
_cell.angle_gamma   90.00
#
_symmetry.space_group_name_H-M   'P 1'
#
loop_
_entity.id
_entity.type
_entity.pdbx_description
1 polymer ?
#
loop_
_entity_poly.entity_id
_entity_poly.type
_entity_poly.pdbx_seq_one_letter_code
_entity_poly.pdbx_strand_id
1 'polypeptide(L)'
;MFKSVIMKGLPQLMFESFEAAVKYGVLNTLVDSLASSLNGKTVEQLADTFTARTMIHAARRSEEMQDVVATLESLGVDAAMSKATVAKLDRLAERKWVEILGADGDKMNYQDAIYSLIDNKERGAIDE
;
A
#
# COMPACT_ATOMS: atom_id res chain seq x y z
N MET A 1 5.62 20.30 -3.01
CA MET A 1 6.37 19.38 -2.13
C MET A 1 5.73 17.99 -2.05
N PHE A 2 4.49 17.85 -1.55
CA PHE A 2 3.84 16.53 -1.32
C PHE A 2 3.70 15.64 -2.55
N LYS A 3 3.42 16.20 -3.74
CA LYS A 3 3.43 15.45 -5.02
C LYS A 3 4.73 14.65 -5.24
N SER A 4 5.87 15.11 -4.70
CA SER A 4 7.15 14.39 -4.82
C SER A 4 7.16 13.04 -4.12
N VAL A 5 6.37 12.85 -3.05
CA VAL A 5 6.26 11.55 -2.38
C VAL A 5 5.81 10.49 -3.38
N ILE A 6 4.75 10.79 -4.15
CA ILE A 6 4.23 9.89 -5.18
C ILE A 6 5.16 9.83 -6.38
N MET A 7 5.54 10.98 -6.95
CA MET A 7 6.30 11.01 -8.22
C MET A 7 7.70 10.43 -8.13
N LYS A 8 8.30 10.36 -6.93
CA LYS A 8 9.59 9.71 -6.71
C LYS A 8 9.45 8.31 -6.12
N GLY A 9 8.48 8.08 -5.24
CA GLY A 9 8.24 6.77 -4.63
C GLY A 9 7.74 5.73 -5.64
N LEU A 10 6.82 6.12 -6.54
CA LEU A 10 6.26 5.18 -7.52
C LEU A 10 7.33 4.58 -8.46
N PRO A 11 8.26 5.36 -9.05
CA PRO A 11 9.38 4.79 -9.80
C PRO A 11 10.26 3.83 -8.98
N GLN A 12 10.47 4.07 -7.68
CA GLN A 12 11.26 3.14 -6.85
C GLN A 12 10.54 1.79 -6.68
N LEU A 13 9.21 1.78 -6.51
CA LEU A 13 8.41 0.55 -6.51
C LEU A 13 8.51 -0.20 -7.85
N MET A 14 8.56 0.54 -8.96
CA MET A 14 8.76 -0.06 -10.29
C MET A 14 10.15 -0.68 -10.42
N PHE A 15 11.23 -0.01 -10.01
CA PHE A 15 12.57 -0.58 -10.05
C PHE A 15 12.68 -1.88 -9.25
N GLU A 16 12.21 -1.86 -7.99
CA GLU A 16 12.27 -3.03 -7.11
C GLU A 16 11.48 -4.22 -7.67
N SER A 17 10.24 -3.99 -8.14
CA SER A 17 9.41 -5.05 -8.71
C SER A 17 9.89 -5.53 -10.08
N PHE A 18 10.38 -4.63 -10.94
CA PHE A 18 10.80 -4.98 -12.30
C PHE A 18 12.13 -5.73 -12.31
N GLU A 19 13.05 -5.41 -11.40
CA GLU A 19 14.28 -6.19 -11.24
C GLU A 19 13.96 -7.66 -10.94
N ALA A 20 13.07 -7.90 -9.97
CA ALA A 20 12.60 -9.25 -9.64
C ALA A 20 11.87 -9.91 -10.82
N ALA A 21 10.99 -9.18 -11.51
CA ALA A 21 10.25 -9.69 -12.66
C ALA A 21 11.15 -10.08 -13.83
N VAL A 22 12.27 -9.36 -14.06
CA VAL A 22 13.29 -9.74 -15.05
C VAL A 22 13.97 -11.04 -14.65
N LYS A 23 14.33 -11.22 -13.36
CA LYS A 23 14.94 -12.47 -12.87
C LYS A 23 14.02 -13.69 -13.04
N TYR A 24 12.70 -13.49 -13.02
CA TYR A 24 11.69 -14.52 -13.30
C TYR A 24 11.26 -14.63 -14.77
N GLY A 25 11.68 -13.71 -15.65
CA GLY A 25 11.25 -13.67 -17.05
C GLY A 25 9.79 -13.24 -17.27
N VAL A 26 9.19 -12.51 -16.34
CA VAL A 26 7.75 -12.14 -16.34
C VAL A 26 7.48 -10.63 -16.40
N LEU A 27 8.47 -9.83 -16.81
CA LEU A 27 8.36 -8.36 -16.83
C LEU A 27 7.11 -7.86 -17.58
N ASN A 28 6.85 -8.36 -18.79
CA ASN A 28 5.69 -7.94 -19.58
C ASN A 28 4.38 -8.36 -18.92
N THR A 29 4.31 -9.57 -18.37
CA THR A 29 3.15 -10.07 -17.63
C THR A 29 2.85 -9.19 -16.41
N LEU A 30 3.89 -8.74 -15.70
CA LEU A 30 3.72 -7.80 -14.58
C LEU A 30 3.18 -6.45 -15.07
N VAL A 31 3.70 -5.90 -16.18
CA VAL A 31 3.21 -4.64 -16.76
C VAL A 31 1.74 -4.75 -17.17
N ASP A 32 1.35 -5.85 -17.83
CA ASP A 32 -0.04 -6.10 -18.23
C ASP A 32 -0.97 -6.23 -17.01
N SER A 33 -0.50 -6.90 -15.95
CA SER A 33 -1.23 -7.01 -14.69
C SER A 33 -1.44 -5.64 -14.04
N LEU A 34 -0.40 -4.80 -13.98
CA LEU A 34 -0.48 -3.43 -13.45
C LEU A 34 -1.42 -2.55 -14.29
N ALA A 35 -1.39 -2.69 -15.62
CA ALA A 35 -2.27 -1.96 -16.53
C ALA A 35 -3.75 -2.17 -16.20
N SER A 36 -4.15 -3.41 -15.89
CA SER A 36 -5.53 -3.72 -15.47
C SER A 36 -5.97 -2.97 -14.21
N SER A 37 -5.01 -2.63 -13.34
CA SER A 37 -5.27 -1.94 -12.08
C SER A 37 -5.20 -0.42 -12.20
N LEU A 38 -4.38 0.11 -13.12
CA LEU A 38 -4.00 1.52 -13.17
C LEU A 38 -4.52 2.28 -14.40
N ASN A 39 -4.63 1.64 -15.57
CA ASN A 39 -4.93 2.35 -16.81
C ASN A 39 -6.35 2.89 -16.83
N GLY A 40 -6.51 4.10 -17.37
CA GLY A 40 -7.81 4.78 -17.52
C GLY A 40 -8.41 5.32 -16.22
N LYS A 41 -7.73 5.17 -15.07
CA LYS A 41 -8.21 5.69 -13.79
C LYS A 41 -7.66 7.07 -13.47
N THR A 42 -8.49 7.93 -12.90
CA THR A 42 -8.06 9.21 -12.33
C THR A 42 -7.33 8.98 -11.00
N VAL A 43 -6.56 9.99 -10.56
CA VAL A 43 -5.91 9.95 -9.23
C VAL A 43 -6.93 9.77 -8.11
N GLU A 44 -8.10 10.43 -8.24
CA GLU A 44 -9.22 10.30 -7.31
C GLU A 44 -9.74 8.86 -7.22
N GLN A 45 -10.01 8.22 -8.36
CA GLN A 45 -10.48 6.83 -8.39
C GLN A 45 -9.47 5.85 -7.77
N LEU A 46 -8.18 6.07 -8.00
CA LEU A 46 -7.12 5.28 -7.38
C LEU A 46 -7.07 5.53 -5.86
N ALA A 47 -7.20 6.78 -5.43
CA ALA A 47 -7.21 7.14 -4.01
C ALA A 47 -8.40 6.49 -3.27
N ASP A 48 -9.60 6.56 -3.84
CA ASP A 48 -10.80 5.89 -3.30
C ASP A 48 -10.60 4.38 -3.20
N THR A 49 -10.00 3.78 -4.24
CA THR A 49 -9.74 2.34 -4.26
C THR A 49 -8.72 1.91 -3.20
N PHE A 50 -7.67 2.70 -2.98
CA PHE A 50 -6.53 2.28 -2.19
C PHE A 50 -6.61 2.64 -0.71
N THR A 51 -7.17 3.79 -0.35
CA THR A 51 -7.07 4.32 1.03
C THR A 51 -7.83 3.45 2.04
N ALA A 52 -9.16 3.47 2.04
CA ALA A 52 -9.98 2.79 3.02
C ALA A 52 -9.75 1.26 3.00
N ARG A 53 -9.65 0.68 1.80
CA ARG A 53 -9.36 -0.75 1.63
C ARG A 53 -8.02 -1.16 2.24
N THR A 54 -6.99 -0.33 2.14
CA THR A 54 -5.68 -0.63 2.77
C THR A 54 -5.77 -0.56 4.28
N MET A 55 -6.52 0.39 4.83
CA MET A 55 -6.78 0.48 6.27
C MET A 55 -7.46 -0.79 6.78
N ILE A 56 -8.55 -1.20 6.12
CA ILE A 56 -9.33 -2.39 6.50
C ILE A 56 -8.52 -3.69 6.44
N HIS A 57 -7.67 -3.84 5.42
CA HIS A 57 -6.90 -5.07 5.21
C HIS A 57 -5.43 -4.94 5.59
N ALA A 58 -5.06 -3.99 6.44
CA ALA A 58 -3.67 -3.67 6.74
C ALA A 58 -2.87 -4.91 7.21
N ALA A 59 -3.43 -5.69 8.15
CA ALA A 59 -2.79 -6.90 8.69
C ALA A 59 -2.51 -7.94 7.59
N ARG A 60 -3.56 -8.36 6.86
CA ARG A 60 -3.43 -9.33 5.74
C ARG A 60 -2.44 -8.86 4.69
N ARG A 61 -2.50 -7.58 4.31
CA ARG A 61 -1.58 -7.02 3.31
C ARG A 61 -0.14 -7.00 3.82
N SER A 62 0.07 -6.85 5.12
CA SER A 62 1.41 -6.91 5.71
C SER A 62 1.99 -8.31 5.60
N GLU A 63 1.21 -9.34 5.96
CA GLU A 63 1.59 -10.75 5.81
C GLU A 63 1.96 -11.08 4.35
N GLU A 64 1.10 -10.72 3.38
CA GLU A 64 1.39 -10.90 1.95
C GLU A 64 2.67 -10.17 1.52
N MET A 65 2.95 -9.00 2.09
CA MET A 65 4.14 -8.22 1.75
C MET A 65 5.41 -8.78 2.39
N GLN A 66 5.31 -9.46 3.53
CA GLN A 66 6.44 -10.20 4.13
C GLN A 66 6.89 -11.36 3.22
N ASP A 67 5.95 -12.07 2.59
CA ASP A 67 6.27 -13.09 1.58
C ASP A 67 6.97 -12.49 0.35
N VAL A 68 6.56 -11.29 -0.07
CA VAL A 68 7.24 -10.55 -1.15
C VAL A 68 8.66 -10.16 -0.73
N VAL A 69 8.87 -9.69 0.50
CA VAL A 69 10.23 -9.38 1.01
C VAL A 69 11.11 -10.63 0.95
N ALA A 70 10.63 -11.77 1.45
CA ALA A 70 11.37 -13.02 1.40
C ALA A 70 11.70 -13.44 -0.05
N THR A 71 10.76 -13.25 -0.98
CA THR A 71 10.98 -13.52 -2.40
C THR A 71 12.06 -12.63 -2.99
N LEU A 72 12.01 -11.31 -2.76
CA LEU A 72 13.00 -10.35 -3.26
C LEU A 72 14.40 -10.66 -2.71
N GLU A 73 14.51 -10.95 -1.43
CA GLU A 73 15.80 -11.30 -0.80
C GLU A 73 16.36 -12.61 -1.34
N SER A 74 15.52 -13.61 -1.60
CA SER A 74 15.94 -14.88 -2.22
C SER A 74 16.51 -14.69 -3.63
N LEU A 75 16.09 -13.64 -4.33
CA LEU A 75 16.60 -13.24 -5.64
C LEU A 75 17.78 -12.27 -5.57
N GLY A 76 18.21 -11.87 -4.36
CA GLY A 76 19.23 -10.83 -4.18
C GLY A 76 18.81 -9.47 -4.74
N VAL A 77 17.52 -9.13 -4.69
CA VAL A 77 16.98 -7.80 -5.01
C VAL A 77 16.85 -7.00 -3.71
N ASP A 78 17.19 -5.71 -3.74
CA ASP A 78 16.98 -4.83 -2.59
C ASP A 78 15.48 -4.66 -2.30
N ALA A 79 15.02 -5.14 -1.14
CA ALA A 79 13.62 -5.11 -0.72
C ALA A 79 13.25 -3.88 0.14
N ALA A 80 14.00 -2.78 0.05
CA ALA A 80 13.83 -1.61 0.92
C ALA A 80 12.41 -1.01 0.87
N MET A 81 11.81 -0.88 -0.33
CA MET A 81 10.46 -0.32 -0.45
C MET A 81 9.41 -1.29 0.09
N SER A 82 9.58 -2.59 -0.15
CA SER A 82 8.71 -3.64 0.40
C SER A 82 8.75 -3.70 1.92
N LYS A 83 9.94 -3.64 2.52
CA LYS A 83 10.12 -3.57 4.00
C LYS A 83 9.51 -2.31 4.59
N ALA A 84 9.69 -1.15 3.94
CA ALA A 84 9.03 0.08 4.35
C ALA A 84 7.50 -0.04 4.29
N THR A 85 6.98 -0.75 3.28
CA THR A 85 5.54 -1.01 3.13
C THR A 85 5.03 -1.89 4.27
N VAL A 86 5.69 -3.01 4.59
CA VAL A 86 5.38 -3.87 5.75
C VAL A 86 5.31 -3.03 7.02
N ALA A 87 6.35 -2.26 7.34
CA ALA A 87 6.38 -1.44 8.56
C ALA A 87 5.27 -0.38 8.63
N LYS A 88 4.77 0.10 7.50
CA LYS A 88 3.62 1.04 7.45
C LYS A 88 2.28 0.32 7.57
N LEU A 89 2.16 -0.87 6.99
CA LEU A 89 0.98 -1.73 7.11
C LEU A 89 0.81 -2.23 8.54
N ASP A 90 1.89 -2.66 9.21
CA ASP A 90 1.86 -3.09 10.61
C ASP A 90 1.35 -1.97 11.52
N ARG A 91 1.91 -0.75 11.38
CA ARG A 91 1.44 0.42 12.13
C ARG A 91 -0.01 0.77 11.86
N LEU A 92 -0.48 0.50 10.64
CA LEU A 92 -1.88 0.71 10.30
C LEU A 92 -2.74 -0.38 10.97
N ALA A 93 -2.28 -1.63 10.98
CA ALA A 93 -2.96 -2.78 11.57
C ALA A 93 -3.10 -2.73 13.11
N GLU A 94 -2.34 -1.87 13.80
CA GLU A 94 -2.49 -1.60 15.24
C GLU A 94 -3.91 -1.14 15.62
N ARG A 95 -4.69 -0.65 14.65
CA ARG A 95 -6.07 -0.19 14.85
C ARG A 95 -7.06 -1.11 14.15
N LYS A 96 -8.23 -1.28 14.77
CA LYS A 96 -9.34 -2.05 14.21
C LYS A 96 -10.17 -1.23 13.22
N TRP A 97 -9.62 -1.00 12.03
CA TRP A 97 -10.24 -0.13 11.02
C TRP A 97 -11.63 -0.58 10.54
N VAL A 98 -11.93 -1.88 10.58
CA VAL A 98 -13.30 -2.37 10.30
C VAL A 98 -14.31 -1.78 11.29
N GLU A 99 -13.96 -1.71 12.56
CA GLU A 99 -14.82 -1.13 13.61
C GLU A 99 -14.89 0.40 13.49
N ILE A 100 -13.76 1.05 13.16
CA ILE A 100 -13.66 2.51 13.05
C ILE A 100 -14.41 3.04 11.82
N LEU A 101 -14.27 2.40 10.67
CA LEU A 101 -14.85 2.86 9.40
C LEU A 101 -16.30 2.37 9.19
N GLY A 102 -16.73 1.36 9.96
CA GLY A 102 -18.08 0.81 9.90
C GLY A 102 -18.32 -0.16 8.74
N ALA A 103 -19.56 -0.64 8.63
CA ALA A 103 -19.95 -1.76 7.75
C ALA A 103 -19.72 -1.51 6.25
N ASP A 104 -19.79 -0.26 5.80
CA ASP A 104 -19.52 0.15 4.40
C ASP A 104 -18.17 0.87 4.26
N GLY A 105 -17.26 0.69 5.23
CA GLY A 105 -15.97 1.36 5.26
C GLY A 105 -15.11 1.07 4.02
N ASP A 106 -15.30 -0.06 3.34
CA ASP A 106 -14.58 -0.42 2.12
C ASP A 106 -14.99 0.39 0.88
N LYS A 107 -16.13 1.09 0.96
CA LYS A 107 -16.65 2.02 -0.06
C LYS A 107 -16.40 3.49 0.30
N MET A 108 -15.76 3.75 1.44
CA MET A 108 -15.45 5.10 1.89
C MET A 108 -14.49 5.79 0.91
N ASN A 109 -14.77 7.05 0.59
CA ASN A 109 -13.88 7.85 -0.26
C ASN A 109 -12.56 8.16 0.47
N TYR A 110 -11.56 8.59 -0.29
CA TYR A 110 -10.23 8.85 0.27
C TYR A 110 -10.18 10.01 1.26
N GLN A 111 -11.04 11.03 1.12
CA GLN A 111 -11.07 12.16 2.04
C GLN A 111 -11.48 11.71 3.44
N ASP A 112 -12.62 11.03 3.55
CA ASP A 112 -13.19 10.57 4.82
C ASP A 112 -12.28 9.52 5.49
N ALA A 113 -11.66 8.64 4.68
CA ALA A 113 -10.69 7.66 5.17
C ALA A 113 -9.44 8.33 5.76
N ILE A 114 -8.91 9.38 5.11
CA ILE A 114 -7.72 10.10 5.60
C ILE A 114 -8.05 10.96 6.82
N TYR A 115 -9.21 11.60 6.88
CA TYR A 115 -9.64 12.31 8.10
C TYR A 115 -9.77 11.32 9.27
N SER A 116 -10.40 10.17 9.06
CA SER A 116 -10.47 9.10 10.05
C SER A 116 -9.07 8.62 10.50
N LEU A 117 -8.11 8.53 9.57
CA LEU A 117 -6.73 8.18 9.91
C LEU A 117 -6.06 9.21 10.82
N ILE A 118 -6.27 10.50 10.57
CA ILE A 118 -5.68 11.60 11.35
C ILE A 118 -6.30 11.64 12.75
N ASP A 119 -7.63 11.64 12.84
CA ASP A 119 -8.36 11.71 14.12
C ASP A 119 -7.99 10.56 15.06
N ASN A 120 -7.80 9.36 14.50
CA ASN A 120 -7.44 8.18 15.27
C ASN A 120 -5.93 8.01 15.50
N LYS A 121 -5.09 8.83 14.84
CA LYS A 121 -3.66 8.96 15.20
C LYS A 121 -3.48 9.83 16.42
N GLU A 122 -4.19 10.96 16.48
CA GLU A 122 -4.08 11.92 17.58
C GLU A 122 -4.64 11.36 18.89
N ARG A 123 -5.75 10.60 18.85
CA ARG A 123 -6.33 9.96 20.04
C ARG A 123 -5.41 8.94 20.70
N GLY A 124 -4.65 8.16 19.92
CA GLY A 124 -3.71 7.18 20.45
C GLY A 124 -2.45 7.77 21.09
N ALA A 125 -2.15 9.06 20.87
CA ALA A 125 -0.99 9.73 21.46
C ALA A 125 -1.29 10.40 22.81
N ILE A 126 -2.56 10.39 23.25
CA ILE A 126 -3.01 10.99 24.53
C ILE A 126 -3.17 9.91 25.61
N ASP A 127 -3.29 8.64 25.21
CA ASP A 127 -3.49 7.49 26.10
C ASP A 127 -2.19 6.68 26.40
N GLU A 128 -1.01 7.18 25.97
CA GLU A 128 0.34 6.72 26.34
C GLU A 128 1.07 7.75 27.21
#